data_AF-A0A833CZI2-F1
#
_entry.id   AF-A0A833CZI2-F1
#
_cell.length_a   1.000
_cell.length_b   1.000
_cell.length_c   1.000
_cell.angle_alpha   90.00
_cell.angle_beta   90.00
_cell.angle_gamma   90.00
#
_symmetry.space_group_name_H-M   'P 1'
#
loop_
_entity.id
_entity.type
_entity.pdbx_description
1 polymer ?
#
loop_
_entity_poly.entity_id
_entity_poly.type
_entity_poly.pdbx_seq_one_letter_code
_entity_poly.pdbx_strand_id
1 'polypeptide(L)'
;LLNWGFNFFKNHKVDGKGDVVEVADVWGGADKKVSLVSNQDIVFTIPRSKQKEIQVKIAYESPISAPLKAGDQVGTIEVTVPDKGLKTFPLVVAQDVSQAGFFQRISNSIYYLLWGKHSS
;
A
#
# COMPACT_ATOMS: atom_id res chain seq x y z
N LEU A 1 44.60 -25.60 3.24
CA LEU A 1 43.22 -26.13 3.37
C LEU A 1 42.26 -24.95 3.26
N LEU A 2 41.39 -24.93 2.25
CA LEU A 2 40.37 -23.90 2.06
C LEU A 2 39.18 -24.20 2.99
N ASN A 3 39.13 -23.56 4.16
CA ASN A 3 37.98 -23.70 5.05
C ASN A 3 36.86 -22.76 4.59
N TRP A 4 35.91 -23.32 3.85
CA TRP A 4 34.47 -23.19 4.08
C TRP A 4 33.94 -21.79 4.45
N GLY A 5 33.46 -21.05 3.44
CA GLY A 5 32.81 -19.75 3.60
C GLY A 5 31.44 -19.70 2.92
N PHE A 6 30.48 -20.54 3.32
CA PHE A 6 29.16 -20.60 2.66
C PHE A 6 27.96 -20.84 3.60
N ASN A 7 27.92 -20.22 4.80
CA ASN A 7 26.77 -20.47 5.69
C ASN A 7 26.25 -19.30 6.56
N PHE A 8 26.25 -18.06 6.07
CA PHE A 8 25.70 -16.94 6.88
C PHE A 8 24.66 -16.04 6.22
N PHE A 9 24.24 -16.32 4.98
CA PHE A 9 23.18 -15.55 4.34
C PHE A 9 21.82 -16.18 4.61
N LYS A 10 20.97 -15.50 5.39
CA LYS A 10 19.55 -15.84 5.52
C LYS A 10 18.71 -14.78 4.80
N ASN A 11 17.71 -15.22 4.05
CA ASN A 11 16.70 -14.32 3.50
C ASN A 11 15.87 -13.72 4.63
N HIS A 12 15.87 -12.40 4.75
CA HIS A 12 15.02 -11.66 5.68
C HIS A 12 13.86 -11.04 4.90
N LYS A 13 12.63 -11.47 5.21
CA LYS A 13 11.39 -10.90 4.68
C LYS A 13 11.10 -9.62 5.46
N VAL A 14 11.11 -8.49 4.76
CA VAL A 14 10.76 -7.18 5.33
C VAL A 14 9.25 -7.02 5.29
N ASP A 15 8.66 -7.18 4.10
CA ASP A 15 7.22 -7.24 3.88
C ASP A 15 6.92 -8.25 2.77
N GLY A 16 5.72 -8.84 2.79
CA GLY A 16 5.21 -9.71 1.75
C GLY A 16 4.22 -9.03 0.84
N LYS A 17 3.99 -9.64 -0.32
CA LYS A 17 2.92 -9.20 -1.20
C LYS A 17 1.57 -9.28 -0.49
N GLY A 18 0.88 -8.14 -0.41
CA GLY A 18 -0.42 -8.01 0.24
C GLY A 18 -0.36 -7.84 1.76
N ASP A 19 0.84 -7.84 2.37
CA ASP A 19 0.97 -7.53 3.80
C ASP A 19 0.59 -6.06 4.00
N VAL A 20 -0.23 -5.80 5.03
CA VAL A 20 -0.63 -4.44 5.41
C VAL A 20 0.54 -3.76 6.08
N VAL A 21 0.99 -2.67 5.47
CA VAL A 21 2.16 -1.90 5.90
C VAL A 21 1.72 -0.71 6.76
N GLU A 22 0.62 -0.04 6.41
CA GLU A 22 0.11 1.14 7.10
C GLU A 22 -1.39 1.33 6.85
N VAL A 23 -2.09 2.08 7.70
CA VAL A 23 -3.48 2.51 7.45
C VAL A 23 -3.53 4.02 7.37
N ALA A 24 -3.86 4.56 6.20
CA ALA A 24 -3.87 6.00 5.94
C ALA A 24 -5.29 6.59 5.95
N ASP A 25 -5.40 7.86 6.32
CA ASP A 25 -6.65 8.62 6.22
C ASP A 25 -6.95 9.01 4.77
N VAL A 26 -8.22 8.93 4.38
CA VAL A 26 -8.71 9.26 3.05
C VAL A 26 -9.59 10.51 3.10
N TRP A 27 -9.22 11.50 2.29
CA TRP A 27 -9.99 12.72 2.11
C TRP A 27 -11.02 12.56 0.98
N GLY A 28 -12.27 12.95 1.25
CA GLY A 28 -13.36 12.93 0.27
C GLY A 28 -13.82 11.52 -0.15
N GLY A 29 -13.35 10.48 0.53
CA GLY A 29 -13.71 9.08 0.28
C GLY A 29 -15.03 8.68 0.93
N ALA A 30 -15.68 7.68 0.35
CA ALA A 30 -16.79 6.96 0.97
C ALA A 30 -16.33 6.27 2.27
N ASP A 31 -15.09 5.77 2.25
CA ASP A 31 -14.37 5.33 3.44
C ASP A 31 -13.39 6.41 3.89
N LYS A 32 -13.24 6.57 5.22
CA LYS A 32 -12.33 7.55 5.83
C LYS A 32 -10.90 7.07 5.95
N LYS A 33 -10.66 5.76 5.76
CA LYS A 33 -9.36 5.12 5.92
C LYS A 33 -9.18 4.06 4.86
N VAL A 34 -7.93 3.81 4.49
CA VAL A 34 -7.58 2.74 3.57
C VAL A 34 -6.29 2.06 3.98
N SER A 35 -6.25 0.73 3.83
CA SER A 35 -5.04 -0.04 4.07
C SER A 35 -4.08 0.13 2.92
N LEU A 36 -2.81 0.35 3.24
CA LEU A 36 -1.71 0.42 2.31
C LEU A 36 -0.90 -0.88 2.43
N VAL A 37 -0.57 -1.47 1.29
CA VAL A 37 0.07 -2.79 1.20
C VAL A 37 1.27 -2.75 0.29
N SER A 38 2.19 -3.69 0.48
CA SER A 38 3.21 -3.97 -0.53
C SER A 38 2.61 -4.75 -1.69
N ASN A 39 2.92 -4.37 -2.93
CA ASN A 39 2.45 -5.11 -4.11
C ASN A 39 3.35 -6.30 -4.49
N GLN A 40 4.46 -6.51 -3.76
CA GLN A 40 5.45 -7.55 -4.03
C GLN A 40 6.15 -8.02 -2.75
N ASP A 41 6.84 -9.15 -2.83
CA ASP A 41 7.65 -9.65 -1.73
C ASP A 41 8.97 -8.86 -1.65
N ILE A 42 9.24 -8.30 -0.47
CA ILE A 42 10.46 -7.55 -0.17
C ILE A 42 11.35 -8.43 0.68
N VAL A 43 12.33 -9.08 0.03
CA VAL A 43 13.25 -10.04 0.68
C VAL A 43 14.70 -9.66 0.40
N PHE A 44 15.51 -9.59 1.45
CA PHE A 44 16.94 -9.30 1.35
C PHE A 44 17.80 -10.45 1.87
N THR A 45 18.83 -10.79 1.09
CA THR A 45 19.85 -11.76 1.48
C THR A 45 21.04 -11.00 2.08
N ILE A 46 21.17 -11.04 3.41
CA ILE A 46 22.25 -10.38 4.16
C ILE A 46 22.78 -11.26 5.30
N PRO A 47 24.01 -11.01 5.80
CA PRO A 47 24.52 -11.66 6.99
C PRO A 47 23.65 -11.36 8.22
N ARG A 48 23.45 -12.37 9.08
CA ARG A 48 22.67 -12.24 10.33
C ARG A 48 23.14 -11.11 11.24
N SER A 49 24.44 -10.83 11.29
CA SER A 49 25.01 -9.74 12.09
C SER A 49 24.49 -8.37 11.67
N LYS A 50 24.23 -8.16 10.38
CA LYS A 50 23.79 -6.88 9.80
C LYS A 50 22.27 -6.72 9.74
N GLN A 51 21.50 -7.70 10.22
CA GLN A 51 20.03 -7.66 10.16
C GLN A 51 19.45 -6.50 10.98
N LYS A 52 20.02 -6.22 12.15
CA LYS A 52 19.57 -5.12 13.02
C LYS A 52 19.88 -3.73 12.46
N GLU A 53 20.69 -3.66 11.41
CA GLU A 53 21.08 -2.41 10.76
C GLU A 53 20.16 -2.07 9.56
N ILE A 54 19.23 -2.97 9.18
CA ILE A 54 18.19 -2.64 8.19
C ILE A 54 17.27 -1.57 8.79
N GLN A 55 17.01 -0.52 8.02
CA GLN A 55 16.02 0.51 8.37
C GLN A 55 14.90 0.50 7.34
N VAL A 56 13.66 0.53 7.80
CA VAL A 56 12.47 0.60 6.96
C VAL A 56 11.74 1.89 7.29
N LYS A 57 11.41 2.67 6.27
CA LYS A 57 10.64 3.91 6.37
C LYS A 57 9.53 3.89 5.35
N ILE A 58 8.36 4.40 5.74
CA ILE A 58 7.21 4.52 4.86
C ILE A 58 7.06 5.99 4.48
N ALA A 59 6.97 6.29 3.19
CA ALA A 59 6.86 7.65 2.68
C ALA A 59 5.64 7.76 1.76
N TYR A 60 4.66 8.56 2.17
CA TYR A 60 3.46 8.90 1.39
C TYR A 60 2.89 10.23 1.87
N GLU A 61 2.03 10.83 1.05
CA GLU A 61 1.31 12.06 1.41
C GLU A 61 -0.03 11.72 2.05
N SER A 62 -0.30 12.31 3.21
CA SER A 62 -1.54 12.13 3.97
C SER A 62 -2.23 13.47 4.20
N PRO A 63 -3.57 13.56 4.09
CA PRO A 63 -4.50 12.49 3.75
C PRO A 63 -4.52 12.19 2.24
N ILE A 64 -4.84 10.94 1.88
CA ILE A 64 -4.91 10.49 0.48
C ILE A 64 -6.26 10.90 -0.11
N SER A 65 -6.29 11.56 -1.27
CA SER A 65 -7.54 12.02 -1.88
C SER A 65 -8.25 10.91 -2.68
N ALA A 66 -9.55 10.74 -2.46
CA ALA A 66 -10.41 9.85 -3.26
C ALA A 66 -10.75 10.45 -4.64
N PRO A 67 -11.06 9.63 -5.66
CA PRO A 67 -11.23 8.18 -5.62
C PRO A 67 -9.89 7.42 -5.68
N LEU A 68 -9.84 6.26 -5.04
CA LEU A 68 -8.72 5.33 -5.06
C LEU A 68 -9.15 3.98 -5.64
N LYS A 69 -8.25 3.31 -6.33
CA LYS A 69 -8.40 1.93 -6.78
C LYS A 69 -7.37 1.03 -6.11
N ALA A 70 -7.74 -0.23 -5.87
CA ALA A 70 -6.82 -1.25 -5.41
C ALA A 70 -5.63 -1.34 -6.39
N GLY A 71 -4.43 -1.29 -5.84
CA GLY A 71 -3.18 -1.27 -6.60
C GLY A 71 -2.67 0.11 -7.00
N ASP A 72 -3.43 1.19 -6.78
CA ASP A 72 -2.92 2.56 -6.99
C ASP A 72 -1.72 2.81 -6.09
N GLN A 73 -0.61 3.24 -6.68
CA GLN A 73 0.57 3.60 -5.92
C GLN A 73 0.39 4.98 -5.29
N VAL A 74 0.51 5.05 -3.96
CA VAL A 74 0.31 6.28 -3.17
C VAL A 74 1.57 6.69 -2.40
N GLY A 75 2.62 5.86 -2.45
CA GLY A 75 3.87 6.15 -1.80
C GLY A 75 4.93 5.09 -2.07
N THR A 76 5.91 5.04 -1.16
CA THR A 76 7.04 4.13 -1.21
C THR A 76 7.37 3.54 0.16
N ILE A 77 7.81 2.29 0.12
CA ILE A 77 8.50 1.60 1.21
C ILE A 77 10.00 1.77 0.95
N GLU A 78 10.66 2.55 1.80
CA GLU A 78 12.09 2.86 1.76
C GLU A 78 12.84 1.91 2.69
N VAL A 79 13.60 0.97 2.12
CA VAL A 79 14.42 0.03 2.88
C VAL A 79 15.90 0.36 2.69
N THR A 80 16.56 0.81 3.74
CA THR A 80 18.02 1.01 3.76
C THR A 80 18.69 -0.27 4.22
N VAL A 81 19.51 -0.85 3.35
CA VAL A 81 20.21 -2.11 3.61
C VAL A 81 21.72 -1.84 3.68
N PRO A 82 22.43 -2.34 4.71
CA PRO A 82 23.88 -2.23 4.80
C PRO A 82 24.57 -2.75 3.54
N ASP A 83 25.57 -2.00 3.07
CA ASP A 83 26.36 -2.25 1.84
C ASP A 83 25.56 -2.25 0.52
N LYS A 84 24.23 -2.20 0.55
CA LYS A 84 23.35 -2.19 -0.64
C LYS A 84 22.64 -0.84 -0.85
N GLY A 85 22.68 0.04 0.16
CA GLY A 85 22.07 1.36 0.13
C GLY A 85 20.55 1.34 0.26
N LEU A 86 19.92 2.46 -0.11
CA LEU A 86 18.47 2.62 -0.13
C LEU A 86 17.84 1.86 -1.30
N LYS A 87 16.78 1.10 -1.01
CA LYS A 87 15.91 0.44 -1.97
C LYS A 87 14.48 0.92 -1.75
N THR A 88 13.79 1.22 -2.84
CA THR A 88 12.41 1.73 -2.79
C THR A 88 11.48 0.73 -3.44
N PHE A 89 10.35 0.48 -2.80
CA PHE A 89 9.30 -0.41 -3.31
C PHE A 89 7.96 0.34 -3.32
N PRO A 90 7.04 0.03 -4.26
CA PRO A 90 5.74 0.68 -4.31
C PRO A 90 4.90 0.36 -3.08
N LEU A 91 4.32 1.40 -2.47
CA LEU A 91 3.25 1.28 -1.49
C LEU A 91 1.92 1.54 -2.20
N VAL A 92 1.03 0.55 -2.19
CA VAL A 92 -0.22 0.61 -2.96
C VAL A 92 -1.45 0.50 -2.08
N VAL A 93 -2.57 0.99 -2.58
CA VAL A 93 -3.87 0.88 -1.91
C VAL A 93 -4.38 -0.56 -1.97
N ALA A 94 -4.89 -1.09 -0.85
CA ALA A 94 -5.39 -2.47 -0.78
C ALA A 94 -6.76 -2.67 -1.44
N GLN A 95 -7.59 -1.62 -1.47
CA GLN A 95 -9.01 -1.69 -1.85
C GLN A 95 -9.48 -0.38 -2.48
N ASP A 96 -10.50 -0.46 -3.31
CA ASP A 96 -11.13 0.71 -3.93
C ASP A 96 -11.78 1.60 -2.87
N VAL A 97 -11.60 2.92 -2.99
CA VAL A 97 -12.32 3.93 -2.20
C VAL A 97 -12.96 4.93 -3.16
N SER A 98 -14.27 4.82 -3.33
CA SER A 98 -15.04 5.76 -4.15
C SER A 98 -15.16 7.13 -3.47
N GLN A 99 -15.54 8.17 -4.22
CA GLN A 99 -15.87 9.46 -3.63
C GLN A 99 -17.11 9.39 -2.73
N ALA A 100 -17.11 10.17 -1.65
CA ALA A 100 -18.28 10.32 -0.79
C ALA A 100 -19.50 10.78 -1.60
N GLY A 101 -20.65 10.14 -1.37
CA GLY A 101 -21.92 10.50 -2.03
C GLY A 101 -22.05 10.06 -3.49
N PHE A 102 -21.04 9.43 -4.11
CA PHE A 102 -21.12 8.93 -5.48
C PHE A 102 -22.28 7.94 -5.68
N PHE A 103 -22.40 6.95 -4.79
CA PHE A 103 -23.49 5.96 -4.83
C PHE A 103 -24.87 6.59 -4.58
N GLN A 104 -24.94 7.57 -3.67
CA GLN A 104 -26.19 8.30 -3.41
C GLN A 104 -26.67 9.07 -4.65
N ARG A 105 -25.74 9.65 -5.42
CA ARG A 105 -26.08 10.35 -6.67
C ARG A 105 -26.64 9.39 -7.71
N ILE A 106 -26.04 8.21 -7.85
CA ILE A 106 -26.51 7.18 -8.80
C ILE A 106 -27.90 6.66 -8.41
N SER A 107 -28.13 6.33 -7.14
CA SER A 107 -29.43 5.85 -6.67
C SER A 107 -30.53 6.90 -6.86
N ASN A 108 -30.22 8.17 -6.58
CA ASN A 108 -31.16 9.27 -6.80
C ASN A 108 -31.52 9.39 -8.29
N SER A 109 -30.54 9.37 -9.19
CA SER A 109 -30.79 9.45 -10.64
C SER A 109 -31.67 8.31 -11.15
N ILE A 110 -31.44 7.06 -10.68
CA ILE A 110 -32.27 5.91 -11.06
C ILE A 110 -33.69 6.04 -10.51
N TYR A 111 -33.84 6.46 -9.25
CA TYR A 111 -35.15 6.69 -8.64
C TYR A 111 -35.96 7.72 -9.43
N TYR A 112 -35.34 8.84 -9.81
CA TYR A 112 -35.99 9.86 -10.64
C TYR A 112 -36.39 9.36 -12.03
N LEU A 113 -35.60 8.49 -12.66
CA LEU A 113 -35.96 7.92 -13.97
C LEU A 113 -37.15 6.95 -13.88
N LEU A 114 -37.24 6.17 -12.79
CA LEU A 114 -38.28 5.16 -12.62
C LEU A 114 -39.59 5.72 -12.07
N TRP A 115 -39.54 6.69 -11.15
CA TRP A 115 -40.73 7.26 -10.48
C TRP A 115 -40.99 8.74 -10.77
N GLY A 116 -40.01 9.49 -11.30
CA GLY A 116 -40.13 10.93 -11.55
C GLY A 116 -40.79 11.30 -12.89
N LYS A 117 -41.18 10.32 -13.74
CA LYS A 117 -41.82 10.58 -15.04
C LYS A 117 -43.36 10.74 -14.97
N HIS A 118 -43.98 10.77 -13.79
CA HIS A 118 -45.44 10.84 -13.64
C HIS A 118 -45.95 11.90 -12.64
N SER A 119 -45.46 13.13 -12.69
CA SER A 119 -46.24 14.28 -12.20
C SER A 119 -46.30 15.36 -13.28
N SER A 120 -47.31 15.24 -14.15
CA SER A 120 -47.90 16.37 -14.87
C SER A 120 -48.69 17.24 -13.91
#